data_AF-A0A843S245-F1
#
_entry.id   AF-A0A843S245-F1
#
_cell.length_a   1.000
_cell.length_b   1.000
_cell.length_c   1.000
_cell.angle_alpha   90.00
_cell.angle_beta   90.00
_cell.angle_gamma   90.00
#
_symmetry.space_group_name_H-M   'P 1'
#
loop_
_entity.id
_entity.type
_entity.pdbx_description
1 polymer ?
#
loop_
_entity_poly.entity_id
_entity_poly.type
_entity_poly.pdbx_seq_one_letter_code
_entity_poly.pdbx_strand_id
1 'polypeptide(L)'
;MSTTTLSGTVLVPSPPSPHNRRPDGGALPPEGQRPPDRAAVASWRDSFVYWSGLPLRWTGQVAHNGLGILRVLDITWLRPMPVGLIHRDHPWATGINPDTGQYVWAQNVLYRSARGGVDSVLPPDDVVLTTTCWFLARRAALSAVVPQLHQGPSRRMPHGINYIHGASHYNSGICIFTDFSDALAHFTDRRFRAEIWRFVRRERRELLILFRQREYRPREFAYFTCCLRTLFPWFCNANGPRGCVLWGNSAPFPTANLITGHWAADVYALKKPAGAAAVVRPPLTPGVYFCGGPYGRGRRHVLWPERLLAWATYWRVRLRRGRGGMFFVDRRRVYADEIERRRRRGLPDVPVARM
;
A
#
# COMPACT_ATOMS: atom_id res chain seq x y z
N MET A 1 -49.28 -38.54 -4.28
CA MET A 1 -48.68 -37.68 -3.24
C MET A 1 -47.57 -36.89 -3.91
N SER A 2 -47.89 -35.64 -4.25
CA SER A 2 -47.10 -34.82 -5.17
C SER A 2 -46.03 -34.04 -4.42
N THR A 3 -44.79 -34.16 -4.89
CA THR A 3 -43.61 -33.42 -4.47
C THR A 3 -43.61 -32.03 -5.10
N THR A 4 -43.71 -31.00 -4.26
CA THR A 4 -43.65 -29.58 -4.66
C THR A 4 -42.20 -29.11 -4.65
N THR A 5 -41.65 -28.86 -5.83
CA THR A 5 -40.31 -28.28 -6.04
C THR A 5 -40.44 -26.76 -6.13
N LEU A 6 -39.91 -26.03 -5.15
CA LEU A 6 -39.81 -24.56 -5.17
C LEU A 6 -38.48 -24.15 -5.83
N SER A 7 -38.58 -23.62 -7.06
CA SER A 7 -37.47 -22.99 -7.77
C SER A 7 -37.48 -21.49 -7.48
N GLY A 8 -36.51 -21.02 -6.70
CA GLY A 8 -36.33 -19.61 -6.35
C GLY A 8 -35.49 -18.90 -7.41
N THR A 9 -36.13 -18.05 -8.22
CA THR A 9 -35.47 -17.18 -9.20
C THR A 9 -34.76 -16.03 -8.47
N VAL A 10 -33.43 -15.99 -8.56
CA VAL A 10 -32.60 -14.88 -8.08
C VAL A 10 -32.63 -13.76 -9.12
N LEU A 11 -33.25 -12.63 -8.78
CA LEU A 11 -33.23 -11.39 -9.55
C LEU A 11 -31.82 -10.78 -9.56
N VAL A 12 -31.22 -10.73 -10.75
CA VAL A 12 -29.98 -9.98 -11.02
C VAL A 12 -30.36 -8.55 -11.41
N PRO A 13 -29.89 -7.50 -10.71
CA PRO A 13 -30.17 -6.12 -11.12
C PRO A 13 -29.42 -5.75 -12.40
N SER A 14 -30.15 -5.17 -13.35
CA SER A 14 -29.61 -4.67 -14.61
C SER A 14 -28.66 -3.47 -14.41
N PRO A 15 -27.62 -3.31 -15.25
CA PRO A 15 -26.76 -2.14 -15.20
C PRO A 15 -27.51 -0.89 -15.70
N PRO A 16 -27.22 0.31 -15.16
CA PRO A 16 -27.86 1.54 -15.62
C PRO A 16 -27.41 1.94 -17.03
N SER A 17 -28.39 2.28 -17.87
CA SER A 17 -28.22 2.77 -19.24
C SER A 17 -27.46 4.10 -19.34
N PRO A 18 -26.67 4.33 -20.41
CA PRO A 18 -25.88 5.53 -20.57
C PRO A 18 -26.59 6.54 -21.48
N HIS A 19 -27.43 7.42 -20.93
CA HIS A 19 -27.84 8.64 -21.64
C HIS A 19 -28.15 9.77 -20.67
N ASN A 20 -27.24 10.75 -20.59
CA ASN A 20 -27.67 12.15 -20.59
C ASN A 20 -26.55 13.04 -21.14
N ARG A 21 -26.87 13.72 -22.24
CA ARG A 21 -26.08 14.79 -22.85
C ARG A 21 -26.73 16.14 -22.50
N ARG A 22 -25.85 17.16 -22.45
CA ARG A 22 -26.04 18.63 -22.62
C ARG A 22 -26.13 19.46 -21.32
N PRO A 23 -25.86 20.78 -21.39
CA PRO A 23 -24.82 21.51 -22.13
C PRO A 23 -24.11 22.59 -21.25
N ASP A 24 -23.31 23.46 -21.89
CA ASP A 24 -22.87 24.80 -21.44
C ASP A 24 -21.65 24.96 -20.50
N GLY A 25 -20.48 25.19 -21.10
CA GLY A 25 -20.02 26.57 -21.37
C GLY A 25 -19.76 27.54 -20.21
N GLY A 26 -19.70 27.11 -18.95
CA GLY A 26 -19.35 27.98 -17.83
C GLY A 26 -17.83 28.17 -17.66
N ALA A 27 -17.32 29.38 -17.87
CA ALA A 27 -15.96 29.76 -17.52
C ALA A 27 -15.66 29.44 -16.05
N LEU A 28 -14.57 28.74 -15.80
CA LEU A 28 -14.06 28.49 -14.45
C LEU A 28 -13.81 29.84 -13.75
N PRO A 29 -14.23 30.02 -12.49
CA PRO A 29 -13.91 31.23 -11.75
C PRO A 29 -12.38 31.37 -11.64
N PRO A 30 -11.86 32.61 -11.66
CA PRO A 30 -10.43 32.86 -11.53
C PRO A 30 -9.94 32.26 -10.21
N GLU A 31 -8.83 31.53 -10.29
CA GLU A 31 -8.07 30.98 -9.18
C GLU A 31 -8.05 31.94 -8.00
N GLY A 32 -8.93 31.67 -7.02
CA GLY A 32 -8.89 32.33 -5.73
C GLY A 32 -7.50 32.06 -5.15
N GLN A 33 -6.70 33.12 -5.09
CA GLN A 33 -5.36 33.13 -4.57
C GLN A 33 -5.35 32.43 -3.22
N ARG A 34 -4.92 31.16 -3.20
CA ARG A 34 -4.51 30.52 -1.95
C ARG A 34 -3.44 31.44 -1.37
N PRO A 35 -3.56 31.88 -0.10
CA PRO A 35 -2.50 32.66 0.51
C PRO A 35 -1.19 31.89 0.31
N PRO A 36 -0.10 32.56 -0.09
CA PRO A 36 1.16 31.88 -0.35
C PRO A 36 1.46 31.04 0.88
N ASP A 37 1.58 29.72 0.66
CA ASP A 37 2.14 28.79 1.63
C ASP A 37 3.41 29.49 2.13
N ARG A 38 3.38 30.06 3.35
CA ARG A 38 4.60 30.38 4.06
C ARG A 38 5.22 29.02 4.30
N ALA A 39 5.99 28.55 3.31
CA ALA A 39 6.73 27.32 3.35
C ALA A 39 7.44 27.36 4.70
N ALA A 40 7.03 26.48 5.61
CA ALA A 40 7.61 26.44 6.93
C ALA A 40 9.11 26.32 6.71
N VAL A 41 9.85 27.40 7.01
CA VAL A 41 11.29 27.44 6.82
C VAL A 41 11.81 26.36 7.74
N ALA A 42 12.26 25.25 7.15
CA ALA A 42 12.78 24.13 7.92
C ALA A 42 13.82 24.68 8.87
N SER A 43 13.64 24.47 10.17
CA SER A 43 14.60 24.99 11.14
C SER A 43 15.98 24.46 10.79
N TRP A 44 17.03 25.25 10.99
CA TRP A 44 18.41 24.79 10.78
C TRP A 44 18.67 23.47 11.52
N ARG A 45 18.08 23.31 12.70
CA ARG A 45 18.10 22.07 13.48
C ARG A 45 17.48 20.88 12.74
N ASP A 46 16.32 21.03 12.11
CA ASP A 46 15.68 19.95 11.35
C ASP A 46 16.49 19.58 10.11
N SER A 47 17.09 20.58 9.45
CA SER A 47 18.02 20.35 8.35
C SER A 47 19.25 19.58 8.81
N PHE A 48 19.88 19.99 9.91
CA PHE A 48 21.03 19.31 10.49
C PHE A 48 20.71 17.86 10.87
N VAL A 49 19.60 17.62 11.57
CA VAL A 49 19.15 16.26 11.95
C VAL A 49 18.88 15.41 10.72
N TYR A 50 18.29 15.98 9.66
CA TYR A 50 18.09 15.26 8.41
C TYR A 50 19.43 14.84 7.80
N TRP A 51 20.35 15.78 7.58
CA TRP A 51 21.61 15.49 6.89
C TRP A 51 22.52 14.56 7.68
N SER A 52 22.71 14.82 8.98
CA SER A 52 23.53 13.96 9.86
C SER A 52 22.95 12.56 10.02
N GLY A 53 21.62 12.41 9.98
CA GLY A 53 20.94 11.12 10.12
C GLY A 53 20.87 10.29 8.84
N LEU A 54 21.25 10.82 7.66
CA LEU A 54 21.14 10.08 6.40
C LEU A 54 21.97 8.79 6.37
N PRO A 55 23.27 8.78 6.73
CA PRO A 55 24.09 7.57 6.68
C PRO A 55 23.54 6.47 7.58
N LEU A 56 23.13 6.81 8.81
CA LEU A 56 22.57 5.86 9.77
C LEU A 56 21.25 5.25 9.26
N ARG A 57 20.35 6.08 8.73
CA ARG A 57 19.07 5.60 8.17
C ARG A 57 19.27 4.75 6.93
N TRP A 58 20.22 5.10 6.07
CA TRP A 58 20.57 4.32 4.90
C TRP A 58 21.15 2.94 5.29
N THR A 59 22.13 2.89 6.20
CA THR A 59 22.69 1.62 6.69
C THR A 59 21.62 0.76 7.35
N GLY A 60 20.80 1.37 8.22
CA GLY A 60 19.66 0.69 8.84
C GLY A 60 18.69 0.13 7.81
N GLN A 61 18.39 0.90 6.76
CA GLN A 61 17.54 0.45 5.67
C GLN A 61 18.14 -0.72 4.89
N VAL A 62 19.44 -0.69 4.59
CA VAL A 62 20.13 -1.78 3.88
C VAL A 62 20.08 -3.06 4.71
N ALA A 63 20.41 -2.99 6.00
CA ALA A 63 20.36 -4.13 6.91
C ALA A 63 18.92 -4.68 7.05
N HIS A 64 17.95 -3.79 7.30
CA HIS A 64 16.55 -4.13 7.44
C HIS A 64 15.98 -4.79 6.18
N ASN A 65 16.26 -4.22 5.01
CA ASN A 65 15.83 -4.78 3.73
C ASN A 65 16.53 -6.11 3.43
N GLY A 66 17.81 -6.25 3.76
CA GLY A 66 18.55 -7.51 3.65
C GLY A 66 17.90 -8.62 4.48
N LEU A 67 17.61 -8.35 5.76
CA LEU A 67 16.90 -9.28 6.63
C LEU A 67 15.50 -9.62 6.11
N GLY A 68 14.77 -8.61 5.62
CA GLY A 68 13.46 -8.80 4.98
C GLY A 68 13.54 -9.75 3.78
N ILE A 69 14.54 -9.58 2.91
CA ILE A 69 14.78 -10.47 1.75
C ILE A 69 15.05 -11.91 2.22
N LEU A 70 15.94 -12.10 3.20
CA LEU A 70 16.25 -13.43 3.73
C LEU A 70 15.00 -14.12 4.29
N ARG A 71 14.15 -13.38 5.02
CA ARG A 71 12.87 -13.91 5.54
C ARG A 71 11.89 -14.26 4.44
N VAL A 72 11.80 -13.47 3.37
CA VAL A 72 10.94 -13.81 2.23
C VAL A 72 11.47 -15.06 1.54
N LEU A 73 12.78 -15.16 1.28
CA LEU A 73 13.40 -16.36 0.71
C LEU A 73 13.12 -17.60 1.57
N ASP A 74 13.17 -17.46 2.89
CA ASP A 74 12.85 -18.55 3.79
C ASP A 74 11.40 -19.04 3.62
N ILE A 75 10.42 -18.15 3.71
CA ILE A 75 8.99 -18.54 3.61
C ILE A 75 8.53 -18.90 2.20
N THR A 76 9.35 -18.67 1.18
CA THR A 76 9.04 -19.04 -0.21
C THR A 76 9.80 -20.24 -0.72
N TRP A 77 11.07 -20.43 -0.31
CA TRP A 77 11.98 -21.43 -0.89
C TRP A 77 12.54 -22.41 0.14
N LEU A 78 13.11 -21.94 1.26
CA LEU A 78 13.78 -22.84 2.22
C LEU A 78 12.78 -23.61 3.10
N ARG A 79 11.82 -22.90 3.68
CA ARG A 79 10.72 -23.44 4.49
C ARG A 79 9.41 -22.86 3.97
N PRO A 80 8.95 -23.24 2.77
CA PRO A 80 7.79 -22.64 2.14
C PRO A 80 6.56 -22.68 3.04
N MET A 81 5.79 -21.58 3.05
CA MET A 81 4.48 -21.55 3.71
C MET A 81 3.46 -22.37 2.90
N PRO A 82 2.83 -23.40 3.47
CA PRO A 82 1.81 -24.16 2.77
C PRO A 82 0.53 -23.35 2.53
N VAL A 83 -0.28 -23.80 1.58
CA VAL A 83 -1.66 -23.32 1.40
C VAL A 83 -2.53 -23.79 2.57
N GLY A 84 -3.63 -23.10 2.85
CA GLY A 84 -4.62 -23.53 3.84
C GLY A 84 -4.24 -23.26 5.29
N LEU A 85 -3.20 -22.46 5.57
CA LEU A 85 -2.88 -22.03 6.94
C LEU A 85 -3.91 -21.09 7.54
N ILE A 86 -4.74 -20.48 6.69
CA ILE A 86 -5.94 -19.75 7.08
C ILE A 86 -7.11 -20.28 6.25
N HIS A 87 -8.31 -20.24 6.82
CA HIS A 87 -9.55 -20.56 6.11
C HIS A 87 -10.08 -19.34 5.33
N ARG A 88 -11.10 -19.52 4.48
CA ARG A 88 -11.63 -18.45 3.61
C ARG A 88 -12.37 -17.35 4.36
N ASP A 89 -12.95 -17.69 5.51
CA ASP A 89 -13.62 -16.79 6.44
C ASP A 89 -12.64 -16.08 7.39
N HIS A 90 -11.37 -16.48 7.39
CA HIS A 90 -10.36 -15.93 8.28
C HIS A 90 -10.25 -14.40 8.11
N PRO A 91 -10.06 -13.62 9.19
CA PRO A 91 -10.02 -12.16 9.13
C PRO A 91 -8.99 -11.59 8.14
N TRP A 92 -7.82 -12.24 7.99
CA TRP A 92 -6.84 -11.85 6.97
C TRP A 92 -7.33 -12.01 5.52
N ALA A 93 -8.23 -12.94 5.25
CA ALA A 93 -8.81 -13.18 3.92
C ALA A 93 -10.02 -12.28 3.66
N THR A 94 -10.80 -11.96 4.69
CA THR A 94 -12.07 -11.22 4.57
C THR A 94 -11.94 -9.73 4.87
N GLY A 95 -11.01 -9.34 5.74
CA GLY A 95 -10.93 -7.98 6.30
C GLY A 95 -11.90 -7.71 7.45
N ILE A 96 -12.72 -8.71 7.82
CA ILE A 96 -13.80 -8.56 8.80
C ILE A 96 -13.25 -8.83 10.19
N ASN A 97 -13.47 -7.90 11.11
CA ASN A 97 -13.21 -8.10 12.53
C ASN A 97 -14.25 -9.07 13.11
N PRO A 98 -13.84 -10.23 13.67
CA PRO A 98 -14.78 -11.19 14.23
C PRO A 98 -15.61 -10.64 15.39
N ASP A 99 -15.07 -9.68 16.15
CA ASP A 99 -15.75 -9.14 17.33
C ASP A 99 -16.88 -8.16 16.95
N THR A 100 -16.73 -7.45 15.84
CA THR A 100 -17.67 -6.38 15.45
C THR A 100 -18.46 -6.69 14.18
N GLY A 101 -18.10 -7.74 13.43
CA GLY A 101 -18.70 -8.05 12.12
C GLY A 101 -18.44 -6.99 11.03
N GLN A 102 -17.60 -6.00 11.30
CA GLN A 102 -17.31 -4.88 10.41
C GLN A 102 -15.90 -4.98 9.84
N TYR A 103 -15.63 -4.26 8.74
CA TYR A 103 -14.27 -4.14 8.22
C TYR A 103 -13.34 -3.44 9.22
N VAL A 104 -12.24 -4.11 9.57
CA VAL A 104 -11.27 -3.59 10.56
C VAL A 104 -10.55 -2.33 10.08
N TRP A 105 -10.47 -2.11 8.77
CA TRP A 105 -9.62 -1.07 8.18
C TRP A 105 -10.02 0.34 8.60
N ALA A 106 -11.33 0.62 8.75
CA ALA A 106 -11.81 1.92 9.19
C ALA A 106 -11.39 2.21 10.65
N GLN A 107 -11.34 1.16 11.47
CA GLN A 107 -10.93 1.19 12.86
C GLN A 107 -9.40 1.32 13.01
N ASN A 108 -8.65 0.91 11.98
CA ASN A 108 -7.19 1.02 11.94
C ASN A 108 -6.66 2.33 11.33
N VAL A 109 -7.54 3.30 11.02
CA VAL A 109 -7.09 4.60 10.52
C VAL A 109 -6.50 5.43 11.66
N LEU A 110 -5.19 5.66 11.59
CA LEU A 110 -4.42 6.47 12.52
C LEU A 110 -4.54 7.97 12.25
N TYR A 111 -4.60 8.34 10.97
CA TYR A 111 -4.55 9.75 10.55
C TYR A 111 -5.21 9.96 9.19
N ARG A 112 -5.87 11.10 9.04
CA ARG A 112 -6.42 11.59 7.77
C ARG A 112 -6.00 13.04 7.63
N SER A 113 -5.30 13.39 6.56
CA SER A 113 -5.06 14.81 6.26
C SER A 113 -6.38 15.48 5.86
N ALA A 114 -6.46 16.80 6.08
CA ALA A 114 -7.57 17.60 5.60
C ALA A 114 -7.68 17.49 4.06
N ARG A 115 -8.90 17.31 3.56
CA ARG A 115 -9.16 17.17 2.12
C ARG A 115 -9.03 18.50 1.35
N GLY A 116 -9.07 19.63 2.06
CA GLY A 116 -8.93 20.97 1.49
C GLY A 116 -10.24 21.46 0.87
N GLY A 117 -10.16 22.39 -0.09
CA GLY A 117 -11.34 22.90 -0.81
C GLY A 117 -11.72 22.08 -2.06
N VAL A 118 -11.11 20.90 -2.26
CA VAL A 118 -11.26 20.08 -3.49
C VAL A 118 -12.13 18.84 -3.25
N ASP A 119 -12.91 18.85 -2.16
CA ASP A 119 -13.59 17.68 -1.61
C ASP A 119 -14.59 17.03 -2.56
N SER A 120 -15.20 17.81 -3.46
CA SER A 120 -16.21 17.32 -4.40
C SER A 120 -15.64 16.47 -5.55
N VAL A 121 -14.34 16.57 -5.84
CA VAL A 121 -13.69 15.85 -6.97
C VAL A 121 -12.96 14.59 -6.50
N LEU A 122 -12.56 14.53 -5.23
CA LEU A 122 -11.78 13.43 -4.68
C LEU A 122 -12.68 12.31 -4.14
N PRO A 123 -12.38 11.03 -4.43
CA PRO A 123 -13.15 9.91 -3.91
C PRO A 123 -13.22 9.92 -2.37
N PRO A 124 -14.36 9.57 -1.76
CA PRO A 124 -14.53 9.43 -0.32
C PRO A 124 -13.47 8.50 0.33
N ASP A 125 -13.11 8.76 1.60
CA ASP A 125 -12.03 8.02 2.29
C ASP A 125 -12.39 6.55 2.45
N ASP A 126 -13.66 6.23 2.72
CA ASP A 126 -14.20 4.88 2.79
C ASP A 126 -14.09 4.13 1.46
N VAL A 127 -14.31 4.82 0.33
CA VAL A 127 -14.12 4.23 -1.01
C VAL A 127 -12.65 3.91 -1.25
N VAL A 128 -11.74 4.85 -0.97
CA VAL A 128 -10.29 4.67 -1.15
C VAL A 128 -9.79 3.52 -0.27
N LEU A 129 -10.21 3.50 1.00
CA LEU A 129 -9.84 2.52 2.00
C LEU A 129 -10.36 1.12 1.64
N THR A 130 -11.68 0.97 1.47
CA THR A 130 -12.32 -0.33 1.26
C THR A 130 -11.87 -0.96 -0.06
N THR A 131 -11.82 -0.18 -1.15
CA THR A 131 -11.39 -0.71 -2.46
C THR A 131 -9.96 -1.23 -2.40
N THR A 132 -9.09 -0.49 -1.74
CA THR A 132 -7.66 -0.82 -1.62
C THR A 132 -7.44 -2.01 -0.70
N CYS A 133 -7.96 -1.97 0.51
CA CYS A 133 -7.70 -3.00 1.50
C CYS A 133 -8.39 -4.32 1.14
N TRP A 134 -9.54 -4.30 0.46
CA TRP A 134 -10.16 -5.51 -0.05
C TRP A 134 -9.39 -6.15 -1.21
N PHE A 135 -8.85 -5.33 -2.12
CA PHE A 135 -7.92 -5.83 -3.14
C PHE A 135 -6.72 -6.56 -2.53
N LEU A 136 -6.25 -6.10 -1.37
CA LEU A 136 -5.13 -6.68 -0.65
C LEU A 136 -5.53 -7.93 0.16
N ALA A 137 -6.67 -7.94 0.85
CA ALA A 137 -7.19 -9.11 1.56
C ALA A 137 -7.42 -10.30 0.61
N ARG A 138 -7.88 -10.02 -0.62
CA ARG A 138 -7.98 -11.02 -1.69
C ARG A 138 -6.66 -11.72 -2.00
N ARG A 139 -5.50 -11.09 -1.77
CA ARG A 139 -4.19 -11.75 -1.95
C ARG A 139 -3.97 -12.84 -0.90
N ALA A 140 -4.29 -12.56 0.36
CA ALA A 140 -4.25 -13.56 1.42
C ALA A 140 -5.27 -14.69 1.16
N ALA A 141 -6.49 -14.33 0.72
CA ALA A 141 -7.55 -15.28 0.41
C ALA A 141 -7.17 -16.32 -0.66
N LEU A 142 -6.32 -15.97 -1.64
CA LEU A 142 -5.78 -16.93 -2.63
C LEU A 142 -4.95 -18.06 -2.00
N SER A 143 -4.50 -17.89 -0.75
CA SER A 143 -3.79 -18.93 0.01
C SER A 143 -4.70 -19.70 0.96
N ALA A 144 -5.97 -19.34 1.07
CA ALA A 144 -6.99 -20.11 1.78
C ALA A 144 -7.71 -21.13 0.89
N VAL A 145 -7.46 -21.12 -0.43
CA VAL A 145 -8.11 -22.02 -1.39
C VAL A 145 -7.39 -23.37 -1.41
N VAL A 146 -8.13 -24.43 -1.06
CA VAL A 146 -7.70 -25.84 -1.10
C VAL A 146 -8.65 -26.60 -2.04
N PRO A 147 -8.17 -27.43 -2.99
CA PRO A 147 -6.76 -27.73 -3.29
C PRO A 147 -5.98 -26.52 -3.83
N GLN A 148 -4.64 -26.61 -3.76
CA GLN A 148 -3.74 -25.51 -4.05
C GLN A 148 -3.92 -24.97 -5.49
N LEU A 149 -4.02 -23.65 -5.62
CA LEU A 149 -3.90 -22.99 -6.92
C LEU A 149 -2.44 -23.02 -7.42
N HIS A 150 -2.20 -23.52 -8.62
CA HIS A 150 -0.87 -23.45 -9.24
C HIS A 150 -0.42 -21.99 -9.42
N GLN A 151 0.89 -21.75 -9.29
CA GLN A 151 1.44 -20.41 -9.47
C GLN A 151 1.36 -20.02 -10.95
N GLY A 152 0.78 -18.85 -11.22
CA GLY A 152 0.47 -18.39 -12.57
C GLY A 152 -0.44 -17.15 -12.55
N PRO A 153 -1.21 -16.88 -13.62
CA PRO A 153 -2.08 -15.71 -13.69
C PRO A 153 -3.10 -15.62 -12.55
N SER A 154 -3.65 -16.77 -12.12
CA SER A 154 -4.64 -16.89 -11.05
C SER A 154 -4.04 -16.74 -9.64
N ARG A 155 -2.83 -17.26 -9.42
CA ARG A 155 -2.05 -17.06 -8.19
C ARG A 155 -0.67 -16.52 -8.52
N ARG A 156 -0.57 -15.20 -8.50
CA ARG A 156 0.62 -14.47 -8.95
C ARG A 156 1.80 -14.53 -7.99
N MET A 157 1.52 -14.70 -6.70
CA MET A 157 2.53 -14.68 -5.63
C MET A 157 2.56 -16.04 -4.90
N PRO A 158 3.74 -16.46 -4.39
CA PRO A 158 3.87 -17.56 -3.44
C PRO A 158 2.98 -17.35 -2.22
N HIS A 159 2.54 -18.44 -1.59
CA HIS A 159 1.68 -18.36 -0.41
C HIS A 159 2.32 -17.56 0.73
N GLY A 160 3.62 -17.71 0.96
CA GLY A 160 4.35 -16.88 1.93
C GLY A 160 4.15 -15.38 1.70
N ILE A 161 4.25 -14.91 0.46
CA ILE A 161 4.04 -13.49 0.12
C ILE A 161 2.56 -13.09 0.26
N ASN A 162 1.63 -13.97 -0.11
CA ASN A 162 0.20 -13.74 0.12
C ASN A 162 -0.12 -13.60 1.62
N TYR A 163 0.50 -14.36 2.51
CA TYR A 163 0.31 -14.21 3.95
C TYR A 163 0.93 -12.94 4.51
N ILE A 164 2.04 -12.44 3.94
CA ILE A 164 2.55 -11.09 4.26
C ILE A 164 1.46 -10.05 4.03
N HIS A 165 0.68 -10.16 2.95
CA HIS A 165 -0.44 -9.26 2.71
C HIS A 165 -1.53 -9.33 3.79
N GLY A 166 -1.77 -10.50 4.39
CA GLY A 166 -2.67 -10.61 5.54
C GLY A 166 -2.19 -9.77 6.72
N ALA A 167 -0.97 -10.03 7.18
CA ALA A 167 -0.35 -9.28 8.28
C ALA A 167 -0.23 -7.77 7.96
N SER A 168 0.29 -7.41 6.78
CA SER A 168 0.54 -6.02 6.40
C SER A 168 -0.70 -5.22 6.02
N HIS A 169 -1.91 -5.79 5.96
CA HIS A 169 -3.11 -5.04 5.54
C HIS A 169 -4.29 -5.19 6.48
N TYR A 170 -4.44 -6.35 7.12
CA TYR A 170 -5.40 -6.50 8.21
C TYR A 170 -4.88 -5.79 9.48
N ASN A 171 -3.62 -6.03 9.87
CA ASN A 171 -3.08 -5.49 11.12
C ASN A 171 -2.59 -4.03 11.00
N SER A 172 -2.27 -3.53 9.80
CA SER A 172 -1.60 -2.24 9.63
C SER A 172 -2.34 -1.04 10.19
N GLY A 173 -1.57 -0.07 10.68
CA GLY A 173 -2.07 1.29 10.88
C GLY A 173 -2.15 2.03 9.54
N ILE A 174 -3.18 2.84 9.36
CA ILE A 174 -3.49 3.45 8.07
C ILE A 174 -3.44 4.97 8.17
N CYS A 175 -2.71 5.61 7.26
CA CYS A 175 -2.74 7.06 7.07
C CYS A 175 -3.27 7.41 5.68
N ILE A 176 -4.21 8.37 5.60
CA ILE A 176 -4.85 8.78 4.34
C ILE A 176 -4.45 10.23 4.02
N PHE A 177 -3.95 10.44 2.81
CA PHE A 177 -3.52 11.73 2.29
C PHE A 177 -4.22 12.06 0.97
N THR A 178 -4.24 13.34 0.62
CA THR A 178 -4.78 13.78 -0.67
C THR A 178 -3.87 13.36 -1.81
N ASP A 179 -2.60 13.75 -1.76
CA ASP A 179 -1.58 13.49 -2.78
C ASP A 179 -0.18 13.33 -2.15
N PHE A 180 0.86 13.23 -2.98
CA PHE A 180 2.23 13.08 -2.50
C PHE A 180 2.79 14.35 -1.83
N SER A 181 2.39 15.55 -2.27
CA SER A 181 2.83 16.82 -1.70
C SER A 181 2.31 16.99 -0.27
N ASP A 182 1.03 16.68 -0.08
CA ASP A 182 0.37 16.62 1.22
C ASP A 182 1.05 15.60 2.15
N ALA A 183 1.27 14.37 1.68
CA ALA A 183 2.00 13.38 2.48
C ALA A 183 3.43 13.81 2.80
N LEU A 184 4.16 14.45 1.87
CA LEU A 184 5.50 14.99 2.14
C LEU A 184 5.46 16.03 3.27
N ALA A 185 4.49 16.95 3.25
CA ALA A 185 4.34 17.95 4.30
C ALA A 185 4.17 17.32 5.69
N HIS A 186 3.49 16.18 5.77
CA HIS A 186 3.29 15.45 7.01
C HIS A 186 4.52 14.61 7.39
N PHE A 187 5.03 13.75 6.52
CA PHE A 187 6.17 12.89 6.85
C PHE A 187 7.47 13.67 7.08
N THR A 188 7.60 14.86 6.50
CA THR A 188 8.77 15.71 6.77
C THR A 188 8.61 16.59 8.02
N ASP A 189 7.41 16.66 8.61
CA ASP A 189 7.16 17.23 9.93
C ASP A 189 7.69 16.28 11.03
N ARG A 190 8.58 16.80 11.87
CA ARG A 190 9.21 16.03 12.95
C ARG A 190 8.20 15.50 13.97
N ARG A 191 7.15 16.25 14.29
CA ARG A 191 6.12 15.83 15.26
C ARG A 191 5.31 14.66 14.70
N PHE A 192 4.98 14.72 13.42
CA PHE A 192 4.29 13.62 12.73
C PHE A 192 5.18 12.36 12.67
N ARG A 193 6.47 12.51 12.34
CA ARG A 193 7.41 11.37 12.36
C ARG A 193 7.54 10.73 13.74
N ALA A 194 7.55 11.53 14.80
CA ALA A 194 7.62 11.01 16.17
C ALA A 194 6.43 10.11 16.50
N GLU A 195 5.24 10.47 16.02
CA GLU A 195 4.02 9.67 16.17
C GLU A 195 4.09 8.35 15.39
N ILE A 196 4.64 8.36 14.17
CA ILE A 196 4.90 7.13 13.40
C ILE A 196 5.85 6.22 14.17
N TRP A 197 6.95 6.75 14.71
CA TRP A 197 7.86 5.97 15.55
C TRP A 197 7.19 5.42 16.80
N ARG A 198 6.35 6.22 17.47
CA ARG A 198 5.60 5.79 18.65
C ARG A 198 4.65 4.64 18.31
N PHE A 199 3.89 4.77 17.22
CA PHE A 199 3.01 3.73 16.70
C PHE A 199 3.78 2.43 16.43
N VAL A 200 4.85 2.47 15.63
CA VAL A 200 5.60 1.27 15.26
C VAL A 200 6.22 0.60 16.50
N ARG A 201 6.77 1.39 17.44
CA ARG A 201 7.37 0.84 18.67
C ARG A 201 6.34 0.18 19.59
N ARG A 202 5.16 0.78 19.76
CA ARG A 202 4.11 0.29 20.66
C ARG A 202 3.31 -0.85 20.04
N GLU A 203 2.78 -0.62 18.85
CA GLU A 203 1.89 -1.58 18.18
C GLU A 203 2.67 -2.72 17.53
N ARG A 204 3.94 -2.48 17.16
CA ARG A 204 4.74 -3.43 16.38
C ARG A 204 3.98 -3.88 15.13
N ARG A 205 3.46 -2.91 14.37
CA ARG A 205 2.66 -3.11 13.15
C ARG A 205 3.27 -2.35 11.99
N GLU A 206 2.90 -2.80 10.79
CA GLU A 206 3.23 -2.11 9.55
C GLU A 206 2.36 -0.84 9.38
N LEU A 207 2.81 0.06 8.50
CA LEU A 207 2.08 1.28 8.16
C LEU A 207 1.70 1.28 6.68
N LEU A 208 0.41 1.44 6.41
CA LEU A 208 -0.16 1.60 5.08
C LEU A 208 -0.50 3.08 4.85
N ILE A 209 0.01 3.64 3.77
CA ILE A 209 -0.20 5.02 3.36
C ILE A 209 -1.07 5.02 2.12
N LEU A 210 -2.22 5.69 2.17
CA LEU A 210 -3.22 5.75 1.10
C LEU A 210 -3.32 7.16 0.52
N PHE A 211 -3.59 7.25 -0.78
CA PHE A 211 -3.77 8.50 -1.48
C PHE A 211 -5.16 8.58 -2.13
N ARG A 212 -5.86 9.69 -1.89
CA ARG A 212 -7.18 9.97 -2.50
C ARG A 212 -7.05 10.20 -4.01
N GLN A 213 -6.04 10.96 -4.42
CA GLN A 213 -5.79 11.25 -5.82
C GLN A 213 -5.32 9.98 -6.54
N ARG A 214 -6.22 9.39 -7.33
CA ARG A 214 -5.95 8.15 -8.06
C ARG A 214 -4.94 8.33 -9.19
N GLU A 215 -4.95 9.51 -9.81
CA GLU A 215 -4.02 9.87 -10.88
C GLU A 215 -2.73 10.47 -10.34
N TYR A 216 -1.59 10.02 -10.85
CA TYR A 216 -0.30 10.53 -10.41
C TYR A 216 0.78 10.34 -11.48
N ARG A 217 1.88 11.08 -11.33
CA ARG A 217 3.09 10.85 -12.12
C ARG A 217 3.96 9.79 -11.43
N PRO A 218 4.32 8.68 -12.10
CA PRO A 218 5.17 7.63 -11.51
C PRO A 218 6.47 8.14 -10.89
N ARG A 219 7.08 9.16 -11.51
CA ARG A 219 8.27 9.86 -10.99
C ARG A 219 8.05 10.44 -9.59
N GLU A 220 6.94 11.14 -9.39
CA GLU A 220 6.63 11.78 -8.10
C GLU A 220 6.37 10.74 -7.03
N PHE A 221 5.75 9.61 -7.39
CA PHE A 221 5.55 8.51 -6.46
C PHE A 221 6.87 7.83 -6.06
N ALA A 222 7.79 7.65 -7.03
CA ALA A 222 9.13 7.13 -6.76
C ALA A 222 9.90 8.08 -5.82
N TYR A 223 9.81 9.39 -6.04
CA TYR A 223 10.42 10.39 -5.16
C TYR A 223 9.85 10.36 -3.75
N PHE A 224 8.52 10.33 -3.60
CA PHE A 224 7.87 10.19 -2.29
C PHE A 224 8.33 8.92 -1.55
N THR A 225 8.33 7.79 -2.25
CA THR A 225 8.77 6.50 -1.69
C THR A 225 10.22 6.54 -1.21
N CYS A 226 11.09 7.22 -1.97
CA CYS A 226 12.48 7.41 -1.60
C CYS A 226 12.66 8.45 -0.48
N CYS A 227 11.80 9.46 -0.38
CA CYS A 227 11.73 10.34 0.79
C CYS A 227 11.42 9.56 2.07
N LEU A 228 10.45 8.63 2.06
CA LEU A 228 10.20 7.79 3.23
C LEU A 228 11.43 6.96 3.63
N ARG A 229 12.20 6.49 2.65
CA ARG A 229 13.44 5.71 2.86
C ARG A 229 14.61 6.56 3.35
N THR A 230 14.63 7.86 3.07
CA THR A 230 15.60 8.78 3.70
C THR A 230 15.14 9.18 5.09
N LEU A 231 13.84 9.14 5.38
CA LEU A 231 13.27 9.53 6.67
C LEU A 231 13.28 8.41 7.71
N PHE A 232 13.09 7.16 7.29
CA PHE A 232 12.97 5.98 8.15
C PHE A 232 13.96 4.89 7.71
N PRO A 233 14.48 4.06 8.64
CA PRO A 233 15.39 2.95 8.32
C PRO A 233 14.63 1.72 7.77
N TRP A 234 13.44 1.92 7.20
CA TRP A 234 12.54 0.86 6.78
C TRP A 234 12.41 0.85 5.26
N PHE A 235 12.08 -0.32 4.73
CA PHE A 235 11.76 -0.43 3.32
C PHE A 235 10.38 0.20 3.06
N CYS A 236 10.20 0.81 1.89
CA CYS A 236 8.91 1.35 1.49
C CYS A 236 8.54 0.82 0.11
N ASN A 237 7.39 0.15 -0.01
CA ASN A 237 6.91 -0.40 -1.27
C ASN A 237 5.73 0.43 -1.81
N ALA A 238 5.92 1.08 -2.96
CA ALA A 238 4.84 1.77 -3.67
C ALA A 238 3.97 0.76 -4.42
N ASN A 239 2.66 0.93 -4.49
CA ASN A 239 1.76 0.18 -5.37
C ASN A 239 0.73 1.15 -5.93
N GLY A 240 0.23 0.94 -7.15
CA GLY A 240 -0.76 1.87 -7.70
C GLY A 240 -1.31 1.51 -9.07
N PRO A 241 -2.31 2.26 -9.55
CA PRO A 241 -3.02 1.94 -10.79
C PRO A 241 -2.21 2.12 -12.07
N ARG A 242 -1.15 2.95 -12.06
CA ARG A 242 -0.33 3.26 -13.25
C ARG A 242 0.88 2.31 -13.43
N GLY A 243 0.74 1.07 -12.96
CA GLY A 243 1.75 0.02 -13.10
C GLY A 243 2.87 0.08 -12.06
N CYS A 244 3.95 -0.66 -12.31
CA CYS A 244 5.03 -0.88 -11.35
C CYS A 244 5.89 0.37 -11.16
N VAL A 245 5.68 1.12 -10.07
CA VAL A 245 6.59 2.17 -9.61
C VAL A 245 7.70 1.52 -8.77
N LEU A 246 8.94 1.56 -9.26
CA LEU A 246 10.08 0.86 -8.65
C LEU A 246 9.79 -0.66 -8.49
N TRP A 247 9.66 -1.13 -7.26
CA TRP A 247 9.36 -2.54 -6.89
C TRP A 247 7.87 -2.84 -6.77
N GLY A 248 7.04 -1.85 -7.10
CA GLY A 248 5.62 -1.86 -6.84
C GLY A 248 4.79 -2.75 -7.73
N ASN A 249 3.61 -3.11 -7.25
CA ASN A 249 2.58 -3.83 -8.00
C ASN A 249 1.39 -2.92 -8.34
N SER A 250 0.50 -3.44 -9.18
CA SER A 250 -0.80 -2.82 -9.43
C SER A 250 -1.64 -2.78 -8.15
N ALA A 251 -2.31 -1.65 -7.91
CA ALA A 251 -3.31 -1.46 -6.87
C ALA A 251 -4.42 -0.51 -7.36
N PRO A 252 -5.62 -0.51 -6.74
CA PRO A 252 -6.73 0.35 -7.20
C PRO A 252 -6.44 1.85 -7.05
N PHE A 253 -5.81 2.22 -5.94
CA PHE A 253 -5.31 3.56 -5.61
C PHE A 253 -3.80 3.53 -5.39
N PRO A 254 -3.10 4.68 -5.44
CA PRO A 254 -1.72 4.75 -5.03
C PRO A 254 -1.63 4.44 -3.53
N THR A 255 -0.69 3.57 -3.16
CA THR A 255 -0.43 3.19 -1.77
C THR A 255 1.05 2.97 -1.52
N ALA A 256 1.53 3.37 -0.36
CA ALA A 256 2.89 3.08 0.07
C ALA A 256 2.87 2.25 1.36
N ASN A 257 3.46 1.07 1.32
CA ASN A 257 3.63 0.23 2.50
C ASN A 257 4.99 0.54 3.10
N LEU A 258 5.03 1.17 4.27
CA LEU A 258 6.24 1.34 5.05
C LEU A 258 6.46 0.08 5.88
N ILE A 259 7.35 -0.78 5.39
CA ILE A 259 7.60 -2.14 5.90
C ILE A 259 8.64 -2.08 7.02
N THR A 260 8.15 -2.01 8.26
CA THR A 260 8.83 -2.06 9.56
C THR A 260 9.36 -3.45 9.92
N GLY A 261 8.89 -4.52 9.25
CA GLY A 261 9.37 -5.89 9.40
C GLY A 261 8.67 -6.71 10.49
N HIS A 262 7.66 -6.13 11.15
CA HIS A 262 6.85 -6.80 12.14
C HIS A 262 5.87 -7.83 11.55
N TRP A 263 5.58 -7.75 10.24
CA TRP A 263 4.83 -8.78 9.51
C TRP A 263 5.42 -10.18 9.72
N ALA A 264 6.74 -10.30 9.92
CA ALA A 264 7.41 -11.58 10.00
C ALA A 264 6.92 -12.41 11.18
N ALA A 265 6.79 -11.79 12.36
CA ALA A 265 6.34 -12.50 13.56
C ALA A 265 4.96 -13.13 13.34
N ASP A 266 4.03 -12.37 12.75
CA ASP A 266 2.68 -12.83 12.46
C ASP A 266 2.69 -13.95 11.40
N VAL A 267 3.44 -13.78 10.30
CA VAL A 267 3.50 -14.78 9.22
C VAL A 267 4.15 -16.09 9.69
N TYR A 268 5.20 -16.05 10.51
CA TYR A 268 5.78 -17.28 11.07
C TYR A 268 4.88 -17.93 12.11
N ALA A 269 4.11 -17.16 12.87
CA ALA A 269 3.17 -17.70 13.85
C ALA A 269 2.07 -18.55 13.21
N LEU A 270 1.67 -18.28 11.96
CA LEU A 270 0.72 -19.12 11.21
C LEU A 270 1.15 -20.59 11.10
N LYS A 271 2.44 -20.91 11.17
CA LYS A 271 2.92 -22.30 11.11
C LYS A 271 2.67 -23.08 12.41
N LYS A 272 2.33 -22.39 13.50
CA LYS A 272 2.14 -23.00 14.82
C LYS A 272 0.70 -23.50 14.99
N PRO A 273 0.46 -24.49 15.86
CA PRO A 273 -0.89 -24.82 16.32
C PRO A 273 -1.60 -23.56 16.85
N ALA A 274 -2.87 -23.39 16.51
CA ALA A 274 -3.67 -22.17 16.81
C ALA A 274 -3.09 -20.84 16.27
N GLY A 275 -2.08 -20.91 15.39
CA GLY A 275 -1.40 -19.74 14.83
C GLY A 275 -2.34 -18.80 14.06
N ALA A 276 -3.32 -19.35 13.33
CA ALA A 276 -4.31 -18.58 12.59
C ALA A 276 -5.07 -17.58 13.50
N ALA A 277 -5.62 -18.05 14.62
CA ALA A 277 -6.33 -17.17 15.55
C ALA A 277 -5.40 -16.13 16.20
N ALA A 278 -4.17 -16.53 16.58
CA ALA A 278 -3.23 -15.68 17.29
C ALA A 278 -2.70 -14.48 16.48
N VAL A 279 -2.79 -14.52 15.15
CA VAL A 279 -2.24 -13.47 14.28
C VAL A 279 -3.25 -12.39 13.89
N VAL A 280 -4.51 -12.57 14.28
CA VAL A 280 -5.58 -11.58 14.14
C VAL A 280 -5.43 -10.57 15.27
N ARG A 281 -4.93 -9.38 14.97
CA ARG A 281 -4.75 -8.34 15.99
C ARG A 281 -6.02 -7.54 16.20
N PRO A 282 -6.27 -7.04 17.42
CA PRO A 282 -7.40 -6.17 17.67
C PRO A 282 -7.28 -4.86 16.89
N PRO A 283 -8.40 -4.17 16.65
CA PRO A 283 -8.41 -2.82 16.11
C PRO A 283 -7.54 -1.86 16.92
N LEU A 284 -7.06 -0.81 16.27
CA LEU A 284 -6.34 0.24 16.96
C LEU A 284 -7.30 1.08 17.81
N THR A 285 -6.86 1.45 19.01
CA THR A 285 -7.66 2.30 19.89
C THR A 285 -7.78 3.71 19.30
N PRO A 286 -9.00 4.22 19.06
CA PRO A 286 -9.20 5.58 18.54
C PRO A 286 -8.61 6.64 19.47
N GLY A 287 -8.11 7.74 18.89
CA GLY A 287 -7.63 8.87 19.69
C GLY A 287 -6.36 8.61 20.51
N VAL A 288 -5.60 7.54 20.20
CA VAL A 288 -4.30 7.29 20.85
C VAL A 288 -3.14 7.90 20.10
N TYR A 289 -3.23 8.01 18.77
CA TYR A 289 -2.16 8.47 17.88
C TYR A 289 -2.56 9.74 17.13
N PHE A 290 -1.59 10.59 16.84
CA PHE A 290 -1.77 11.84 16.10
C PHE A 290 -2.75 12.83 16.75
N CYS A 291 -2.81 12.87 18.08
CA CYS A 291 -3.73 13.75 18.83
C CYS A 291 -3.16 15.15 19.06
N GLY A 292 -1.83 15.30 18.98
CA GLY A 292 -1.14 16.56 19.25
C GLY A 292 -1.07 17.50 18.05
N GLY A 293 -2.04 17.48 17.15
CA GLY A 293 -2.06 18.31 15.93
C GLY A 293 -2.06 19.82 16.20
N PRO A 294 -2.03 20.66 15.15
CA PRO A 294 -2.03 20.29 13.73
C PRO A 294 -0.66 19.78 13.25
N TYR A 295 -0.68 18.90 12.24
CA TYR A 295 0.49 18.40 11.52
C TYR A 295 0.54 18.97 10.10
N GLY A 296 1.55 18.58 9.31
CA GLY A 296 1.68 19.00 7.92
C GLY A 296 2.51 20.27 7.75
N ARG A 297 3.35 20.60 8.74
CA ARG A 297 4.25 21.78 8.71
C ARG A 297 5.62 21.48 8.10
N GLY A 298 5.79 20.31 7.49
CA GLY A 298 7.01 19.95 6.78
C GLY A 298 7.07 20.52 5.37
N ARG A 299 8.12 20.13 4.63
CA ARG A 299 8.28 20.47 3.22
C ARG A 299 7.35 19.66 2.33
N ARG A 300 6.85 20.31 1.27
CA ARG A 300 6.02 19.73 0.20
C ARG A 300 6.79 19.21 -1.00
N HIS A 301 8.10 19.41 -1.02
CA HIS A 301 8.98 19.04 -2.12
C HIS A 301 10.04 18.03 -1.68
N VAL A 302 10.57 17.28 -2.65
CA VAL A 302 11.65 16.31 -2.42
C VAL A 302 13.04 16.94 -2.54
N LEU A 303 13.99 16.43 -1.77
CA LEU A 303 15.39 16.85 -1.78
C LEU A 303 16.22 16.01 -2.76
N TRP A 304 17.40 16.51 -3.14
CA TRP A 304 18.27 15.83 -4.11
C TRP A 304 18.65 14.38 -3.72
N PRO A 305 18.91 14.01 -2.44
CA PRO A 305 19.25 12.62 -2.11
C PRO A 305 18.11 11.65 -2.41
N GLU A 306 16.87 12.13 -2.31
CA GLU A 306 15.66 11.34 -2.53
C GLU A 306 15.46 11.10 -4.03
N ARG A 307 15.75 12.12 -4.84
CA ARG A 307 15.77 12.01 -6.31
C ARG A 307 16.88 11.06 -6.77
N LEU A 308 18.08 11.19 -6.21
CA LEU A 308 19.21 10.30 -6.53
C LEU A 308 18.91 8.85 -6.14
N LEU A 309 18.36 8.63 -4.93
CA LEU A 309 17.97 7.29 -4.48
C LEU A 309 16.89 6.68 -5.37
N ALA A 310 15.92 7.48 -5.82
CA ALA A 310 14.88 7.03 -6.75
C ALA A 310 15.48 6.64 -8.11
N TRP A 311 16.35 7.48 -8.67
CA TRP A 311 17.05 7.20 -9.92
C TRP A 311 17.92 5.93 -9.85
N ALA A 312 18.73 5.79 -8.78
CA ALA A 312 19.55 4.61 -8.54
C ALA A 312 18.69 3.35 -8.39
N THR A 313 17.56 3.45 -7.66
CA THR A 313 16.62 2.33 -7.50
C THR A 313 15.98 1.96 -8.83
N TYR A 314 15.59 2.94 -9.64
CA TYR A 314 15.00 2.71 -10.96
C TYR A 314 15.96 1.94 -11.88
N TRP A 315 17.22 2.38 -11.98
CA TRP A 315 18.22 1.67 -12.78
C TRP A 315 18.48 0.27 -12.24
N ARG A 316 18.61 0.11 -10.93
CA ARG A 316 18.77 -1.21 -10.30
C ARG A 316 17.63 -2.17 -10.65
N VAL A 317 16.38 -1.71 -10.70
CA VAL A 317 15.25 -2.55 -11.12
C VAL A 317 15.31 -2.82 -12.62
N ARG A 318 15.55 -1.79 -13.44
CA ARG A 318 15.60 -1.90 -14.90
C ARG A 318 16.67 -2.88 -15.38
N LEU A 319 17.84 -2.90 -14.72
CA LEU A 319 18.94 -3.83 -15.00
C LEU A 319 18.56 -5.30 -14.80
N ARG A 320 17.46 -5.61 -14.09
CA ARG A 320 16.96 -6.98 -13.90
C ARG A 320 16.12 -7.53 -15.06
N ARG A 321 15.95 -6.75 -16.13
CA ARG A 321 15.31 -7.15 -17.39
C ARG A 321 13.97 -7.88 -17.15
N GLY A 322 13.81 -9.09 -17.68
CA GLY A 322 12.57 -9.85 -17.70
C GLY A 322 12.01 -10.26 -16.33
N ARG A 323 12.80 -10.22 -15.25
CA ARG A 323 12.29 -10.40 -13.88
C ARG A 323 11.60 -9.14 -13.34
N GLY A 324 11.92 -7.97 -13.91
CA GLY A 324 11.35 -6.67 -13.53
C GLY A 324 11.55 -6.31 -12.05
N GLY A 325 10.59 -5.56 -11.50
CA GLY A 325 10.51 -5.22 -10.07
C GLY A 325 10.17 -6.39 -9.14
N MET A 326 10.23 -7.64 -9.60
CA MET A 326 9.91 -8.80 -8.77
C MET A 326 11.17 -9.57 -8.40
N PHE A 327 11.45 -9.63 -7.09
CA PHE A 327 12.59 -10.35 -6.54
C PHE A 327 12.39 -11.87 -6.51
N PHE A 328 11.15 -12.33 -6.29
CA PHE A 328 10.87 -13.69 -5.83
C PHE A 328 10.05 -14.53 -6.82
N VAL A 329 9.62 -13.93 -7.93
CA VAL A 329 8.82 -14.61 -8.96
C VAL A 329 9.28 -14.19 -10.36
N ASP A 330 9.14 -15.10 -11.34
CA ASP A 330 9.36 -14.75 -12.74
C ASP A 330 8.13 -14.02 -13.30
N ARG A 331 8.30 -12.72 -13.59
CA ARG A 331 7.26 -11.88 -14.19
C ARG A 331 6.68 -12.47 -15.47
N ARG A 332 7.49 -13.11 -16.29
CA ARG A 332 7.05 -13.69 -17.57
C ARG A 332 6.02 -14.79 -17.38
N ARG A 333 6.11 -15.54 -16.28
CA ARG A 333 5.13 -16.58 -15.92
C ARG A 333 3.90 -15.98 -15.28
N VAL A 334 4.11 -15.07 -14.33
CA VAL A 334 3.04 -14.54 -13.48
C VAL A 334 2.15 -13.52 -14.18
N TYR A 335 2.71 -12.76 -15.12
CA TYR A 335 2.04 -11.72 -15.88
C TYR A 335 1.94 -12.07 -17.37
N ALA A 336 2.02 -13.36 -17.72
CA ALA A 336 2.00 -13.84 -19.10
C ALA A 336 0.84 -13.21 -19.91
N ASP A 337 -0.39 -13.28 -19.39
CA ASP A 337 -1.58 -12.74 -20.06
C ASP A 337 -1.57 -11.21 -20.19
N GLU A 338 -0.94 -10.50 -19.26
CA GLU A 338 -0.82 -9.05 -19.33
C GLU A 338 0.23 -8.65 -20.37
N ILE A 339 1.37 -9.33 -20.38
CA ILE A 339 2.44 -9.15 -21.37
C ILE A 339 1.89 -9.44 -22.77
N GLU A 340 1.19 -10.55 -22.94
CA GLU A 340 0.59 -10.95 -24.21
C GLU A 340 -0.48 -9.95 -24.68
N ARG A 341 -1.37 -9.49 -23.79
CA ARG A 341 -2.34 -8.43 -24.12
C ARG A 341 -1.69 -7.12 -24.55
N ARG A 342 -0.57 -6.73 -23.92
CA ARG A 342 0.18 -5.51 -24.32
C ARG A 342 0.86 -5.71 -25.67
N ARG A 343 1.46 -6.88 -25.90
CA ARG A 343 2.06 -7.27 -27.18
C ARG A 343 1.04 -7.18 -28.32
N ARG A 344 -0.16 -7.74 -28.14
CA ARG A 344 -1.26 -7.66 -29.13
C ARG A 344 -1.71 -6.23 -29.43
N ARG A 345 -1.53 -5.30 -28.48
CA ARG A 345 -1.85 -3.87 -28.63
C ARG A 345 -0.68 -3.03 -29.18
N GLY A 346 0.44 -3.66 -29.54
CA GLY A 346 1.65 -2.93 -29.97
C GLY A 346 2.29 -2.09 -28.86
N LEU A 347 1.94 -2.33 -27.59
CA LEU A 347 2.47 -1.57 -26.47
C LEU A 347 3.80 -2.17 -25.99
N PRO A 348 4.81 -1.34 -25.67
CA PRO A 348 6.09 -1.83 -25.20
C PRO A 348 5.95 -2.53 -23.84
N ASP A 349 6.66 -3.66 -23.67
CA ASP A 349 6.75 -4.36 -22.39
C ASP A 349 7.76 -3.68 -21.47
N VAL A 350 7.34 -2.59 -20.81
CA VAL A 350 8.20 -1.88 -19.86
C VAL A 350 7.95 -2.45 -18.46
N PRO A 351 8.95 -3.09 -17.81
CA PRO A 351 8.77 -3.77 -16.53
C PRO A 351 8.61 -2.81 -15.34
N VAL A 352 8.94 -1.53 -15.53
CA VAL A 352 8.86 -0.45 -14.53
C VAL A 352 8.38 0.82 -15.24
N ALA A 353 7.51 1.59 -14.59
CA ALA A 353 7.12 2.89 -15.09
C ALA A 353 8.34 3.79 -15.30
N ARG A 354 8.38 4.53 -16.41
CA ARG A 354 9.47 5.47 -16.68
C ARG A 354 9.46 6.56 -15.60
N MET A 355 10.64 6.82 -15.03
CA MET A 355 10.89 7.96 -14.17
C MET A 355 11.08 9.22 -14.99
#